data_AF-A0A432R4N9-F1
#
_entry.id   AF-A0A432R4N9-F1
#
_cell.length_a   1.000
_cell.length_b   1.000
_cell.length_c   1.000
_cell.angle_alpha   90.00
_cell.angle_beta   90.00
_cell.angle_gamma   90.00
#
_symmetry.space_group_name_H-M   'P 1'
#
loop_
_entity.id
_entity.type
_entity.pdbx_description
1 polymer ?
#
loop_
_entity_poly.entity_id
_entity_poly.type
_entity_poly.pdbx_seq_one_letter_code
_entity_poly.pdbx_strand_id
1 'polypeptide(L)' 'MDIQALLNEYIKELESEVMKILSDPKTDKRTKNLAMKPLTSKKQIIKNTIEALEMVDRVHAEEMAKVENEKRV' A
#
# COMPACT_ATOMS: atom_id res chain seq x y z
N MET A 1 -0.74 -0.72 -17.15
CA MET A 1 0.05 -0.34 -15.97
C MET A 1 -0.43 -1.23 -14.85
N ASP A 2 0.38 -2.20 -14.42
CA ASP A 2 -0.01 -3.11 -13.34
C ASP A 2 0.27 -2.39 -12.00
N ILE A 3 -0.79 -1.90 -11.38
CA ILE A 3 -0.73 -1.18 -10.10
C ILE A 3 -0.07 -2.07 -9.04
N GLN A 4 -0.31 -3.38 -9.06
CA GLN A 4 0.27 -4.33 -8.13
C GLN A 4 1.80 -4.39 -8.26
N ALA A 5 2.31 -4.34 -9.49
CA ALA A 5 3.75 -4.34 -9.76
C ALA A 5 4.43 -3.07 -9.19
N LEU A 6 3.85 -1.90 -9.44
CA LEU A 6 4.36 -0.62 -8.91
C LEU A 6 4.34 -0.58 -7.38
N LEU A 7 3.31 -1.16 -6.75
CA LEU A 7 3.21 -1.25 -5.30
C LEU A 7 4.28 -2.16 -4.70
N ASN A 8 4.55 -3.30 -5.33
CA ASN A 8 5.59 -4.21 -4.91
C ASN A 8 6.99 -3.58 -5.01
N GLU A 9 7.25 -2.78 -6.05
CA GLU A 9 8.48 -1.98 -6.14
C GLU A 9 8.59 -1.00 -4.99
N TYR A 10 7.52 -0.26 -4.68
CA TYR A 10 7.52 0.71 -3.59
C TYR A 10 7.70 0.06 -2.21
N ILE A 11 7.12 -1.13 -1.99
CA ILE A 11 7.33 -1.89 -0.75
C ILE A 11 8.80 -2.30 -0.61
N LYS A 12 9.44 -2.77 -1.68
CA LYS A 12 10.87 -3.13 -1.67
C LYS A 12 11.76 -1.93 -1.36
N GLU A 13 11.43 -0.75 -1.88
CA GLU A 13 12.15 0.49 -1.55
C GLU A 13 12.01 0.84 -0.07
N LEU A 14 10.80 0.75 0.49
CA LEU A 14 10.56 0.96 1.92
C LEU A 14 11.33 -0.04 2.78
N GLU A 15 11.37 -1.32 2.40
CA GLU A 15 12.15 -2.35 3.10
C GLU A 15 13.65 -2.03 3.07
N SER A 16 14.16 -1.55 1.93
CA SER A 16 15.55 -1.10 1.81
C SER A 16 15.85 0.09 2.73
N GLU A 17 14.96 1.08 2.81
CA GLU A 17 15.09 2.23 3.73
C GLU A 17 15.10 1.77 5.20
N VAL A 18 14.20 0.85 5.57
CA VAL A 18 14.17 0.27 6.93
C VAL A 18 15.46 -0.46 7.25
N MET A 19 15.96 -1.30 6.33
CA MET A 19 17.19 -2.05 6.54
C MET A 19 18.39 -1.12 6.75
N LYS A 20 18.50 -0.04 5.97
CA LYS A 20 19.57 0.97 6.17
C LYS A 20 19.56 1.56 7.58
N ILE A 21 18.37 1.87 8.12
CA ILE A 21 18.23 2.40 9.49
C ILE A 21 18.60 1.34 10.53
N LEU A 22 18.15 0.10 10.36
CA LEU A 22 18.41 -0.97 11.31
C LEU A 22 19.89 -1.37 11.33
N SER A 23 20.53 -1.41 10.17
CA SER A 23 21.92 -1.81 9.98
C SER A 23 22.94 -0.77 10.43
N ASP A 24 22.54 0.48 10.70
CA ASP A 24 23.47 1.49 11.19
C ASP A 24 23.87 1.20 12.66
N PRO A 25 25.14 0.87 12.93
CA PRO A 25 25.60 0.53 14.27
C PRO A 25 25.77 1.76 15.18
N LYS A 26 25.75 2.98 14.62
CA LYS A 26 25.99 4.23 15.36
C LYS A 26 24.71 4.87 15.87
N THR A 27 23.55 4.39 15.46
CA THR A 27 22.25 4.94 15.88
C THR A 27 21.65 4.15 17.03
N ASP A 28 21.24 4.88 18.08
CA ASP A 28 20.55 4.31 19.23
C ASP A 28 19.09 3.93 18.88
N LYS A 29 18.44 3.16 19.76
CA LYS A 29 17.06 2.70 19.58
C LYS A 29 16.05 3.85 19.41
N ARG A 30 16.20 4.95 20.15
CA ARG A 30 15.30 6.11 20.06
C ARG A 30 15.43 6.79 18.71
N THR A 31 16.67 6.98 18.23
CA THR A 31 16.96 7.58 16.93
C THR A 31 16.44 6.70 15.79
N LYS A 32 16.66 5.38 15.85
CA LYS A 32 16.07 4.41 14.89
C LYS A 32 14.55 4.47 14.88
N ASN A 33 13.91 4.46 16.05
CA ASN A 33 12.46 4.56 16.15
C ASN A 33 11.92 5.85 15.55
N LEU A 34 12.61 6.99 15.74
CA LEU A 34 12.21 8.27 15.17
C LEU A 34 12.32 8.25 13.63
N ALA A 35 13.40 7.70 13.10
CA ALA A 35 13.62 7.53 11.67
C ALA A 35 12.63 6.56 11.01
N MET A 36 12.11 5.58 11.75
CA MET A 36 11.10 4.64 11.25
C MET A 36 9.68 5.23 11.18
N LYS A 37 9.36 6.30 11.95
CA LYS A 37 7.99 6.87 11.97
C LYS A 37 7.47 7.29 10.59
N PRO A 38 8.23 8.04 9.76
CA PRO A 38 7.79 8.39 8.42
C PRO A 38 7.56 7.15 7.54
N LEU A 39 8.38 6.10 7.69
CA LEU A 39 8.26 4.87 6.91
C LEU A 39 6.98 4.11 7.22
N THR A 40 6.59 4.06 8.50
CA THR A 40 5.31 3.49 8.93
C THR A 40 4.13 4.28 8.31
N SER A 41 4.19 5.61 8.32
CA SER A 41 3.17 6.46 7.70
C SER A 41 3.09 6.23 6.19
N LYS A 42 4.22 6.20 5.48
CA LYS A 42 4.28 5.89 4.04
C LYS A 42 3.63 4.53 3.75
N LYS A 43 3.98 3.49 4.49
CA LYS A 43 3.39 2.14 4.34
C LYS A 43 1.87 2.16 4.53
N GLN A 44 1.37 2.89 5.52
CA GLN A 44 -0.07 2.99 5.77
C GLN A 44 -0.81 3.71 4.66
N ILE A 45 -0.26 4.81 4.13
CA ILE A 45 -0.84 5.54 3.00
C ILE A 45 -1.03 4.61 1.82
N ILE A 46 0.01 3.83 1.48
CA ILE A 46 -0.04 2.87 0.37
C ILE A 46 -1.12 1.83 0.60
N LYS A 47 -1.16 1.22 1.80
CA LYS A 47 -2.18 0.22 2.14
C LYS A 47 -3.59 0.77 1.97
N ASN A 48 -3.84 1.99 2.46
CA ASN A 48 -5.12 2.65 2.34
C ASN A 48 -5.48 2.94 0.86
N THR A 49 -4.50 3.33 0.05
CA THR A 49 -4.71 3.54 -1.38
C THR A 49 -5.07 2.24 -2.11
N ILE A 50 -4.42 1.12 -1.78
CA ILE A 50 -4.76 -0.20 -2.32
C ILE A 50 -6.20 -0.56 -1.99
N GLU A 51 -6.55 -0.47 -0.71
CA GLU A 51 -7.90 -0.80 -0.22
C GLU A 51 -8.98 0.06 -0.90
N ALA A 52 -8.68 1.34 -1.16
CA ALA A 52 -9.58 2.23 -1.88
C ALA A 52 -9.76 1.83 -3.35
N LEU A 53 -8.68 1.44 -4.05
CA LEU A 53 -8.75 0.96 -5.43
C LEU A 53 -9.54 -0.34 -5.55
N GLU A 54 -9.26 -1.31 -4.67
CA GLU A 54 -10.01 -2.57 -4.62
C GLU A 54 -11.51 -2.34 -4.31
N MET A 55 -11.83 -1.33 -3.50
CA MET A 55 -13.21 -0.94 -3.24
C MET A 55 -13.89 -0.38 -4.49
N VAL A 56 -13.21 0.47 -5.26
CA VAL A 56 -13.73 1.00 -6.53
C VAL A 56 -14.02 -0.13 -7.52
N ASP A 57 -13.07 -1.06 -7.69
CA ASP A 57 -13.24 -2.20 -8.60
C ASP A 57 -14.44 -3.08 -8.21
N ARG A 58 -14.60 -3.34 -6.91
CA ARG A 58 -15.73 -4.11 -6.38
C ARG A 58 -17.07 -3.40 -6.61
N VAL A 59 -17.16 -2.10 -6.31
CA VAL A 59 -18.38 -1.32 -6.55
C VAL A 59 -18.74 -1.33 -8.04
N HIS A 60 -17.76 -1.16 -8.91
CA HIS A 60 -17.97 -1.21 -10.35
C HIS A 60 -18.50 -2.57 -10.81
N ALA A 61 -17.92 -3.68 -10.32
CA ALA A 61 -18.38 -5.02 -10.65
C ALA A 61 -19.80 -5.29 -10.15
N GLU A 62 -20.14 -4.83 -8.94
CA GLU A 62 -21.50 -4.94 -8.38
C GLU A 62 -22.54 -4.16 -9.20
N GLU A 63 -22.19 -2.96 -9.66
CA GLU A 63 -23.06 -2.16 -10.54
C GLU A 63 -23.27 -2.83 -11.89
N MET A 64 -22.21 -3.36 -12.51
CA MET A 64 -22.32 -4.08 -13.78
C MET A 64 -23.18 -5.34 -13.66
N ALA A 65 -23.06 -6.09 -12.55
CA ALA A 65 -23.88 -7.25 -12.27
C ALA A 65 -25.36 -6.90 -12.09
N LYS A 66 -25.68 -5.76 -11.46
CA LYS A 66 -27.07 -5.26 -11.34
C LYS A 66 -27.65 -4.94 -12.71
N VAL A 67 -26.91 -4.21 -13.54
CA VAL A 67 -27.33 -3.86 -14.91
C VAL A 67 -27.56 -5.11 -15.76
N GLU A 68 -26.71 -6.14 -15.63
CA GLU A 68 -26.91 -7.39 -16.37
C GLU A 68 -28.15 -8.17 -15.91
N ASN A 69 -28.43 -8.19 -14.60
CA ASN A 69 -29.63 -8.82 -14.06
C ASN A 69 -30.92 -8.09 -14.50
N GLU A 70 -30.91 -6.76 -14.54
CA GLU A 70 -32.06 -5.96 -15.01
C GLU A 70 -32.35 -6.17 -16.50
N LYS A 71 -31.35 -6.46 -17.33
CA LYS A 71 -31.53 -6.78 -18.76
C LYS A 71 -32.10 -8.17 -19.02
N ARG A 72 -32.09 -9.06 -18.03
CA ARG A 72 -32.59 -10.45 -18.13
C ARG A 72 -34.04 -10.59 -17.67
N VAL A 73 -34.64 -9.53 -17.13
CA VAL A 73 -36.05 -9.43 -16.71
C VAL A 73 -36.83 -8.69 -17.79
#